data_AF-A0A8B0SJR4-F1
#
_entry.id   AF-A0A8B0SJR4-F1
#
_cell.length_a   1.000
_cell.length_b   1.000
_cell.length_c   1.000
_cell.angle_alpha   90.00
_cell.angle_beta   90.00
_cell.angle_gamma   90.00
#
_symmetry.space_group_name_H-M   'P 1'
#
loop_
_entity.id
_entity.type
_entity.pdbx_description
1 polymer ?
#
loop_
_entity_poly.entity_id
_entity_poly.type
_entity_poly.pdbx_seq_one_letter_code
_entity_poly.pdbx_strand_id
1 'polypeptide(L)'
;MPESNSFWSWLSSLFRRRTPTAVITPAPIPTPAPAVSTSVPIPAPPAPPILSVPPVTLPEREVVTEELRDAPALPPAPPTLRPQGGGIAPTSLPTEGLNLGFRRIWNNHPTVETGETFPCRDAEGTPNFGNQCAILMGTCLLRSNLLQGYDKPTCWYRGHVGHTLRAREVADWMRRHPERFGRVEVRSNVTWGAFKGRTGFICFQNFWGENNQGDHIDLWDGTGILMREKIPNWEGPALADGALDYFERSEEVWFWPIH
;
A
#
# COMPACT_ATOMS: atom_id res chain seq x y z
N MET A 1 -5.79 21.39 17.61
CA MET A 1 -4.66 21.58 16.68
C MET A 1 -3.99 20.23 16.50
N PRO A 2 -3.95 19.62 15.30
CA PRO A 2 -3.10 18.47 15.06
C PRO A 2 -1.80 18.93 14.39
N GLU A 3 -0.68 18.61 15.02
CA GLU A 3 0.66 18.82 14.48
C GLU A 3 0.92 17.85 13.33
N SER A 4 1.49 18.40 12.27
CA SER A 4 1.93 17.74 11.05
C SER A 4 3.09 16.78 11.30
N ASN A 5 2.92 15.51 10.96
CA ASN A 5 4.03 14.57 10.84
C ASN A 5 4.48 14.50 9.37
N SER A 6 5.28 15.49 8.95
CA SER A 6 5.97 15.47 7.67
C SER A 6 7.49 15.45 7.92
N PHE A 7 8.17 14.50 7.27
CA PHE A 7 9.53 14.52 6.70
C PHE A 7 10.71 15.15 7.51
N TRP A 8 10.53 16.29 8.17
CA TRP A 8 11.53 17.04 8.95
C TRP A 8 11.91 16.41 10.29
N SER A 9 11.01 15.63 10.92
CA SER A 9 11.28 14.90 12.17
C SER A 9 12.39 13.84 12.00
N TRP A 10 12.50 13.25 10.81
CA TRP A 10 13.51 12.24 10.51
C TRP A 10 14.92 12.85 10.34
N LEU A 11 15.03 14.04 9.73
CA LEU A 11 16.32 14.69 9.45
C LEU A 11 17.09 15.11 10.72
N SER A 12 16.39 15.48 11.80
CA SER A 12 17.01 15.93 13.05
C SER A 12 17.52 14.78 13.94
N SER A 13 17.13 13.54 13.65
CA SER A 13 17.56 12.34 14.38
C SER A 13 18.97 11.86 14.01
N LEU A 14 19.55 12.36 12.91
CA LEU A 14 20.84 11.92 12.37
C LEU A 14 22.09 12.46 13.12
N PHE A 15 21.93 13.29 14.15
CA PHE A 15 23.06 13.88 14.89
C PHE A 15 23.15 13.57 16.39
N ARG A 16 22.37 12.63 16.93
CA ARG A 16 22.57 12.19 18.32
C ARG A 16 23.59 11.06 18.44
N ARG A 17 24.77 11.38 18.98
CA ARG A 17 25.83 10.44 19.33
C ARG A 17 25.31 9.34 20.27
N ARG A 18 25.56 8.09 19.90
CA ARG A 18 25.32 6.88 20.71
C ARG A 18 26.24 6.86 21.94
N THR A 19 25.67 6.59 23.12
CA THR A 19 26.41 6.03 24.26
C THR A 19 26.12 4.52 24.34
N PRO A 20 27.06 3.69 24.84
CA PRO A 20 26.88 2.24 24.87
C PRO A 20 26.06 1.79 26.09
N THR A 21 25.06 0.94 25.85
CA THR A 21 24.19 0.34 26.87
C THR A 21 24.86 -0.86 27.53
N ALA A 22 24.78 -0.94 28.86
CA ALA A 22 25.18 -2.09 29.66
C ALA A 22 24.19 -3.26 29.53
N VAL A 23 24.71 -4.49 29.58
CA VAL A 23 23.96 -5.75 29.51
C VAL A 23 23.27 -6.01 30.86
N ILE A 24 21.94 -6.20 30.84
CA ILE A 24 21.17 -6.67 32.00
C ILE A 24 20.60 -8.05 31.65
N THR A 25 20.87 -9.03 32.51
CA THR A 25 20.39 -10.41 32.43
C THR A 25 18.93 -10.51 32.90
N PRO A 26 18.05 -11.30 32.25
CA PRO A 26 16.65 -11.40 32.67
C PRO A 26 16.46 -12.36 33.86
N ALA A 27 15.56 -11.99 34.77
CA ALA A 27 15.10 -12.82 35.89
C ALA A 27 14.03 -13.85 35.44
N PRO A 28 13.83 -14.96 36.18
CA PRO A 28 12.93 -16.05 35.77
C PRO A 28 11.44 -15.70 35.92
N ILE A 29 10.65 -16.24 34.98
CA ILE A 29 9.20 -16.05 34.81
C ILE A 29 8.42 -16.92 35.82
N PRO A 30 7.45 -16.38 36.58
CA PRO A 30 6.55 -17.18 37.39
C PRO A 30 5.39 -17.78 36.58
N THR A 31 5.01 -19.00 36.93
CA THR A 31 3.94 -19.81 36.33
C THR A 31 2.54 -19.29 36.70
N PRO A 32 1.56 -19.23 35.78
CA PRO A 32 0.21 -18.77 36.09
C PRO A 32 -0.67 -19.89 36.69
N ALA A 33 -1.47 -19.54 37.70
CA ALA A 33 -2.55 -20.36 38.25
C ALA A 33 -3.85 -20.17 37.43
N PRO A 34 -4.76 -21.17 37.41
CA PRO A 34 -5.96 -21.12 36.56
C PRO A 34 -7.02 -20.14 37.09
N ALA A 35 -7.49 -19.26 36.21
CA ALA A 35 -8.60 -18.35 36.50
C ALA A 35 -9.96 -19.04 36.28
N VAL A 36 -10.79 -19.03 37.32
CA VAL A 36 -12.20 -19.47 37.29
C VAL A 36 -13.04 -18.38 36.61
N SER A 37 -13.79 -18.76 35.59
CA SER A 37 -14.68 -17.87 34.83
C SER A 37 -16.08 -17.86 35.45
N THR A 38 -16.51 -16.70 35.96
CA THR A 38 -17.90 -16.43 36.33
C THR A 38 -18.42 -15.27 35.48
N SER A 39 -19.18 -15.57 34.44
CA SER A 39 -19.86 -14.58 33.60
C SER A 39 -21.19 -14.18 34.24
N VAL A 40 -21.28 -12.93 34.71
CA VAL A 40 -22.55 -12.28 35.06
C VAL A 40 -23.00 -11.45 33.84
N PRO A 41 -24.26 -11.58 33.37
CA PRO A 41 -24.75 -10.78 32.24
C PRO A 41 -25.01 -9.33 32.67
N ILE A 42 -24.39 -8.39 31.96
CA ILE A 42 -24.60 -6.94 32.09
C ILE A 42 -25.84 -6.55 31.25
N PRO A 43 -26.84 -5.84 31.81
CA PRO A 43 -27.98 -5.35 31.04
C PRO A 43 -27.57 -4.21 30.08
N ALA A 44 -28.20 -4.19 28.91
CA ALA A 44 -27.95 -3.20 27.86
C ALA A 44 -28.31 -1.77 28.30
N PRO A 45 -27.53 -0.74 27.91
CA PRO A 45 -27.86 0.65 28.19
C PRO A 45 -29.04 1.15 27.33
N PRO A 46 -29.84 2.11 27.83
CA PRO A 46 -30.94 2.71 27.07
C PRO A 46 -30.44 3.60 25.93
N ALA A 47 -31.23 3.66 24.85
CA ALA A 47 -30.94 4.45 23.66
C ALA A 47 -30.93 5.97 23.94
N PRO A 48 -30.00 6.74 23.33
CA PRO A 48 -29.93 8.19 23.51
C PRO A 48 -31.05 8.92 22.75
N PRO A 49 -31.48 10.11 23.23
CA PRO A 49 -32.50 10.92 22.58
C PRO A 49 -32.00 11.56 21.28
N ILE A 50 -32.90 11.65 20.30
CA ILE A 50 -32.68 12.28 19.00
C ILE A 50 -32.61 13.81 19.20
N LEU A 51 -31.43 14.39 18.98
CA LEU A 51 -31.22 15.84 18.94
C LEU A 51 -31.47 16.37 17.52
N SER A 52 -32.40 17.33 17.40
CA SER A 52 -32.69 18.05 16.15
C SER A 52 -31.52 18.97 15.77
N VAL A 53 -31.03 18.85 14.54
CA VAL A 53 -29.94 19.66 13.98
C VAL A 53 -30.49 20.98 13.41
N PRO A 54 -29.95 22.16 13.78
CA PRO A 54 -30.29 23.42 13.13
C PRO A 54 -29.59 23.58 11.77
N PRO A 55 -30.13 24.42 10.84
CA PRO A 55 -29.61 24.54 9.49
C PRO A 55 -28.24 25.24 9.47
N VAL A 56 -27.36 24.71 8.62
CA VAL A 56 -26.01 25.22 8.35
C VAL A 56 -26.11 26.40 7.38
N THR A 57 -25.63 27.56 7.79
CA THR A 57 -25.33 28.71 6.92
C THR A 57 -23.90 28.62 6.38
N LEU A 58 -23.73 28.74 5.06
CA LEU A 58 -22.44 28.80 4.37
C LEU A 58 -21.84 30.22 4.49
N PRO A 59 -20.52 30.38 4.71
CA PRO A 59 -19.90 31.69 4.66
C PRO A 59 -19.53 32.12 3.23
N GLU A 60 -19.66 33.43 3.01
CA GLU A 60 -19.29 34.18 1.81
C GLU A 60 -17.81 34.01 1.43
N ARG A 61 -17.59 33.97 0.12
CA ARG A 61 -16.32 33.82 -0.55
C ARG A 61 -15.94 35.18 -1.14
N GLU A 62 -15.17 35.98 -0.40
CA GLU A 62 -14.43 37.09 -0.98
C GLU A 62 -13.33 37.55 -0.01
N VAL A 63 -12.27 38.14 -0.56
CA VAL A 63 -11.09 38.72 0.11
C VAL A 63 -9.96 37.75 0.48
N VAL A 64 -9.31 37.16 -0.53
CA VAL A 64 -7.83 36.94 -0.49
C VAL A 64 -7.28 37.05 -1.92
N THR A 65 -7.21 38.27 -2.45
CA THR A 65 -6.48 38.54 -3.70
C THR A 65 -5.79 39.90 -3.61
N GLU A 66 -4.85 40.09 -2.69
CA GLU A 66 -3.99 41.29 -2.76
C GLU A 66 -2.58 41.22 -2.16
N GLU A 67 -2.10 40.05 -1.70
CA GLU A 67 -0.71 39.90 -1.19
C GLU A 67 0.14 38.90 -2.02
N LEU A 68 0.10 39.00 -3.35
CA LEU A 68 0.98 38.20 -4.21
C LEU A 68 1.50 38.99 -5.42
N ARG A 69 2.03 40.20 -5.20
CA ARG A 69 2.60 41.02 -6.27
C ARG A 69 4.07 41.42 -6.12
N ASP A 70 4.72 41.13 -4.99
CA ASP A 70 6.11 41.58 -4.74
C ASP A 70 7.13 40.46 -4.40
N ALA A 71 6.92 39.24 -4.89
CA ALA A 71 7.95 38.19 -4.76
C ALA A 71 9.02 38.31 -5.87
N PRO A 72 10.33 38.33 -5.53
CA PRO A 72 11.40 38.39 -6.52
C PRO A 72 11.48 37.09 -7.35
N ALA A 73 11.79 37.23 -8.64
CA ALA A 73 11.87 36.12 -9.59
C ALA A 73 12.95 35.09 -9.20
N LEU A 74 12.59 33.81 -9.26
CA LEU A 74 13.51 32.69 -9.03
C LEU A 74 14.59 32.62 -10.13
N PRO A 75 15.82 32.18 -9.79
CA PRO A 75 16.88 31.96 -10.77
C PRO A 75 16.48 30.87 -11.79
N PRO A 76 17.00 30.94 -13.03
CA PRO A 76 16.68 29.95 -14.06
C PRO A 76 17.12 28.55 -13.63
N ALA A 77 16.25 27.57 -13.89
CA ALA A 77 16.51 26.17 -13.60
C ALA A 77 17.80 25.69 -14.32
N PRO A 78 18.60 24.81 -13.68
CA PRO A 78 19.76 24.22 -14.33
C PRO A 78 19.36 23.43 -15.58
N PRO A 79 20.24 23.34 -16.60
CA PRO A 79 19.91 22.66 -17.85
C PRO A 79 19.57 21.19 -17.58
N THR A 80 18.33 20.83 -17.90
CA THR A 80 17.86 19.44 -17.95
C THR A 80 18.77 18.62 -18.85
N LEU A 81 19.47 17.64 -18.26
CA LEU A 81 20.07 16.53 -19.00
C LEU A 81 18.95 15.84 -19.78
N ARG A 82 18.93 16.02 -21.10
CA ARG A 82 18.02 15.31 -22.00
C ARG A 82 18.29 13.81 -21.89
N PRO A 83 17.28 12.96 -21.67
CA PRO A 83 17.44 11.53 -21.88
C PRO A 83 17.75 11.28 -23.35
N GLN A 84 18.97 10.85 -23.65
CA GLN A 84 19.28 10.25 -24.95
C GLN A 84 18.69 8.83 -24.95
N GLY A 85 17.64 8.63 -25.73
CA GLY A 85 17.01 7.32 -25.89
C GLY A 85 15.68 7.42 -26.62
N GLY A 86 15.71 7.59 -27.94
CA GLY A 86 14.55 7.56 -28.83
C GLY A 86 13.95 6.17 -28.99
N GLY A 87 13.48 5.57 -27.90
CA GLY A 87 12.61 4.40 -27.95
C GLY A 87 11.17 4.87 -28.07
N ILE A 88 10.45 4.44 -29.11
CA ILE A 88 9.00 4.61 -29.19
C ILE A 88 8.39 3.93 -27.95
N ALA A 89 7.62 4.67 -27.16
CA ALA A 89 6.95 4.11 -25.99
C ALA A 89 6.08 2.91 -26.43
N PRO A 90 6.08 1.80 -25.67
CA PRO A 90 5.25 0.64 -26.02
C PRO A 90 3.79 1.08 -26.11
N THR A 91 3.12 0.69 -27.20
CA THR A 91 1.73 1.06 -27.50
C THR A 91 0.72 0.01 -27.04
N SER A 92 1.20 -1.15 -26.60
CA SER A 92 0.39 -2.25 -26.08
C SER A 92 1.04 -2.86 -24.84
N LEU A 93 0.21 -3.49 -24.00
CA LEU A 93 0.70 -4.28 -22.86
C LEU A 93 1.48 -5.52 -23.34
N PRO A 94 2.46 -5.99 -22.55
CA PRO A 94 3.18 -7.22 -22.85
C PRO A 94 2.26 -8.44 -22.75
N THR A 95 2.64 -9.53 -23.43
CA THR A 95 1.87 -10.77 -23.51
C THR A 95 2.53 -11.93 -22.76
N GLU A 96 3.41 -11.63 -21.80
CA GLU A 96 4.10 -12.65 -21.01
C GLU A 96 3.18 -13.23 -19.92
N GLY A 97 3.34 -14.53 -19.64
CA GLY A 97 2.71 -15.16 -18.49
C GLY A 97 1.27 -15.62 -18.73
N LEU A 98 0.48 -15.74 -17.68
CA LEU A 98 -0.89 -16.27 -17.76
C LEU A 98 -1.86 -15.20 -18.30
N ASN A 99 -2.73 -15.58 -19.25
CA ASN A 99 -3.74 -14.68 -19.81
C ASN A 99 -4.90 -14.49 -18.82
N LEU A 100 -4.82 -13.44 -18.00
CA LEU A 100 -5.85 -13.09 -17.02
C LEU A 100 -6.53 -11.74 -17.34
N GLY A 101 -6.00 -10.99 -18.31
CA GLY A 101 -6.37 -9.64 -18.65
C GLY A 101 -5.84 -8.64 -17.63
N PHE A 102 -4.53 -8.34 -17.69
CA PHE A 102 -3.84 -7.48 -16.71
C PHE A 102 -4.52 -6.13 -16.54
N ARG A 103 -4.94 -5.49 -17.64
CA ARG A 103 -5.68 -4.22 -17.61
C ARG A 103 -6.93 -4.27 -16.74
N ARG A 104 -7.69 -5.37 -16.78
CA ARG A 104 -8.88 -5.56 -15.95
C ARG A 104 -8.49 -5.63 -14.47
N ILE A 105 -7.47 -6.41 -14.16
CA ILE A 105 -6.96 -6.60 -12.79
C ILE A 105 -6.43 -5.28 -12.23
N TRP A 106 -5.64 -4.54 -13.02
CA TRP A 106 -5.14 -3.20 -12.70
C TRP A 106 -6.28 -2.26 -12.32
N ASN A 107 -7.32 -2.17 -13.16
CA ASN A 107 -8.48 -1.31 -12.91
C ASN A 107 -9.37 -1.77 -11.74
N ASN A 108 -9.21 -3.01 -11.26
CA ASN A 108 -9.91 -3.52 -10.09
C ASN A 108 -9.19 -3.17 -8.77
N HIS A 109 -7.94 -2.72 -8.83
CA HIS A 109 -7.18 -2.31 -7.65
C HIS A 109 -7.76 -1.01 -7.06
N PRO A 110 -8.10 -0.94 -5.76
CA PRO A 110 -8.79 0.23 -5.19
C PRO A 110 -8.07 1.57 -5.40
N THR A 111 -6.74 1.60 -5.22
CA THR A 111 -5.91 2.78 -5.48
C THR A 111 -6.01 3.26 -6.92
N VAL A 112 -6.07 2.34 -7.90
CA VAL A 112 -6.14 2.66 -9.33
C VAL A 112 -7.55 3.09 -9.75
N GLU A 113 -8.57 2.41 -9.23
CA GLU A 113 -9.96 2.67 -9.57
C GLU A 113 -10.43 4.01 -9.02
N THR A 114 -10.16 4.23 -7.73
CA THR A 114 -10.81 5.29 -6.93
C THR A 114 -9.83 6.17 -6.15
N GLY A 115 -8.54 5.81 -6.10
CA GLY A 115 -7.58 6.46 -5.22
C GLY A 115 -7.67 6.03 -3.75
N GLU A 116 -8.48 5.03 -3.43
CA GLU A 116 -8.66 4.51 -2.07
C GLU A 116 -7.44 3.69 -1.63
N THR A 117 -6.77 4.14 -0.56
CA THR A 117 -5.58 3.49 0.01
C THR A 117 -5.85 2.82 1.37
N PHE A 118 -6.98 3.13 2.02
CA PHE A 118 -7.38 2.56 3.32
C PHE A 118 -8.83 2.03 3.29
N PRO A 119 -9.13 1.02 2.45
CA PRO A 119 -10.48 0.48 2.32
C PRO A 119 -11.01 -0.15 3.61
N CYS A 120 -10.14 -0.61 4.51
CA CYS A 120 -10.54 -1.08 5.83
C CYS A 120 -10.41 0.03 6.87
N ARG A 121 -11.53 0.70 7.12
CA ARG A 121 -11.66 1.80 8.08
C ARG A 121 -12.91 1.68 8.94
N ASP A 122 -12.94 2.37 10.07
CA ASP A 122 -14.12 2.49 10.91
C ASP A 122 -15.15 3.46 10.28
N ALA A 123 -16.26 3.71 10.99
CA ALA A 123 -17.35 4.55 10.50
C ALA A 123 -16.93 6.03 10.38
N GLU A 124 -15.92 6.44 11.14
CA GLU A 124 -15.34 7.77 11.18
C GLU A 124 -14.25 7.97 10.11
N GLY A 125 -13.87 6.89 9.42
CA GLY A 125 -12.88 6.89 8.35
C GLY A 125 -11.45 6.60 8.82
N THR A 126 -11.25 6.25 10.09
CA THR A 126 -9.95 5.88 10.64
C THR A 126 -9.54 4.50 10.15
N PRO A 127 -8.33 4.31 9.60
CA PRO A 127 -7.86 3.00 9.20
C PRO A 127 -7.84 2.00 10.37
N ASN A 128 -8.48 0.83 10.20
CA ASN A 128 -8.43 -0.24 11.20
C ASN A 128 -7.06 -0.93 11.25
N PHE A 129 -6.30 -0.80 10.16
CA PHE A 129 -4.95 -1.33 10.02
C PHE A 129 -4.04 -0.25 9.43
N GLY A 130 -2.84 -0.10 9.99
CA GLY A 130 -1.86 0.88 9.52
C GLY A 130 -1.25 0.55 8.16
N ASN A 131 -1.19 -0.73 7.78
CA ASN A 131 -0.74 -1.19 6.47
C ASN A 131 -1.84 -2.03 5.81
N GLN A 132 -2.21 -1.68 4.58
CA GLN A 132 -3.36 -2.28 3.90
C GLN A 132 -3.04 -2.84 2.52
N CYS A 133 -1.77 -3.03 2.15
CA CYS A 133 -1.38 -3.60 0.84
C CYS A 133 -2.04 -4.97 0.57
N ALA A 134 -2.10 -5.85 1.58
CA ALA A 134 -2.81 -7.12 1.46
C ALA A 134 -4.33 -6.93 1.33
N ILE A 135 -4.91 -5.91 1.96
CA ILE A 135 -6.34 -5.62 1.86
C ILE A 135 -6.67 -5.10 0.46
N LEU A 136 -5.88 -4.15 -0.05
CA LEU A 136 -5.97 -3.64 -1.41
C LEU A 136 -5.88 -4.77 -2.44
N MET A 137 -4.87 -5.64 -2.29
CA MET A 137 -4.69 -6.80 -3.16
C MET A 137 -5.84 -7.81 -3.03
N GLY A 138 -6.28 -8.13 -1.81
CA GLY A 138 -7.40 -9.02 -1.57
C GLY A 138 -8.70 -8.53 -2.23
N THR A 139 -9.01 -7.24 -2.09
CA THR A 139 -10.14 -6.59 -2.78
C THR A 139 -9.97 -6.64 -4.31
N CYS A 140 -8.76 -6.38 -4.83
CA CYS A 140 -8.45 -6.50 -6.24
C CYS A 140 -8.68 -7.93 -6.77
N LEU A 141 -8.20 -8.94 -6.05
CA LEU A 141 -8.37 -10.36 -6.37
C LEU A 141 -9.84 -10.78 -6.31
N LEU A 142 -10.60 -10.30 -5.32
CA LEU A 142 -12.04 -10.56 -5.20
C LEU A 142 -12.78 -10.00 -6.42
N ARG A 143 -12.58 -8.72 -6.74
CA ARG A 143 -13.17 -8.04 -7.91
C ARG A 143 -12.78 -8.68 -9.24
N SER A 144 -11.64 -9.37 -9.26
CA SER A 144 -11.13 -10.08 -10.44
C SER A 144 -11.56 -11.54 -10.53
N ASN A 145 -12.39 -12.03 -9.58
CA ASN A 145 -12.78 -13.44 -9.43
C ASN A 145 -11.59 -14.40 -9.21
N LEU A 146 -10.51 -13.92 -8.60
CA LEU A 146 -9.29 -14.69 -8.35
C LEU A 146 -9.14 -15.13 -6.90
N LEU A 147 -9.91 -14.56 -5.95
CA LEU A 147 -9.79 -14.85 -4.50
C LEU A 147 -10.54 -16.12 -4.03
N GLN A 148 -11.27 -16.81 -4.91
CA GLN A 148 -12.09 -17.96 -4.50
C GLN A 148 -11.25 -19.06 -3.82
N GLY A 149 -11.65 -19.51 -2.64
CA GLY A 149 -10.91 -20.53 -1.88
C GLY A 149 -9.65 -20.02 -1.17
N TYR A 150 -9.53 -18.71 -0.97
CA TYR A 150 -8.53 -18.14 -0.07
C TYR A 150 -8.72 -18.69 1.35
N ASP A 151 -7.65 -19.26 1.92
CA ASP A 151 -7.68 -20.09 3.14
C ASP A 151 -6.93 -19.46 4.33
N LYS A 152 -6.59 -18.18 4.24
CA LYS A 152 -5.79 -17.46 5.23
C LYS A 152 -6.60 -16.35 5.91
N PRO A 153 -6.10 -15.79 7.04
CA PRO A 153 -6.79 -14.73 7.77
C PRO A 153 -7.25 -13.55 6.90
N THR A 154 -8.50 -13.17 7.13
CA THR A 154 -9.14 -11.95 6.61
C THR A 154 -9.52 -11.05 7.78
N CYS A 155 -9.80 -9.78 7.51
CA CYS A 155 -10.26 -8.87 8.55
C CYS A 155 -11.62 -9.34 9.12
N TRP A 156 -11.86 -9.01 10.40
CA TRP A 156 -13.02 -9.47 11.18
C TRP A 156 -14.18 -8.46 11.23
N TYR A 157 -14.05 -7.32 10.57
CA TYR A 157 -15.08 -6.29 10.56
C TYR A 157 -16.25 -6.69 9.65
N ARG A 158 -17.47 -6.46 10.14
CA ARG A 158 -18.71 -6.83 9.43
C ARG A 158 -18.81 -6.08 8.09
N GLY A 159 -19.13 -6.81 7.03
CA GLY A 159 -19.30 -6.24 5.68
C GLY A 159 -18.01 -6.11 4.87
N HIS A 160 -16.86 -6.42 5.46
CA HIS A 160 -15.58 -6.39 4.75
C HIS A 160 -15.28 -7.76 4.11
N VAL A 161 -15.59 -7.88 2.81
CA VAL A 161 -15.33 -9.10 2.02
C VAL A 161 -14.06 -8.91 1.21
N GLY A 162 -13.20 -9.94 1.20
CA GLY A 162 -11.94 -9.91 0.43
C GLY A 162 -10.79 -9.15 1.09
N HIS A 163 -10.98 -8.62 2.30
CA HIS A 163 -9.93 -7.94 3.05
C HIS A 163 -8.93 -8.95 3.64
N THR A 164 -7.95 -9.38 2.86
CA THR A 164 -6.86 -10.23 3.34
C THR A 164 -5.85 -9.42 4.16
N LEU A 165 -5.20 -10.03 5.16
CA LEU A 165 -4.43 -9.25 6.15
C LEU A 165 -2.91 -9.24 5.96
N ARG A 166 -2.31 -10.30 5.41
CA ARG A 166 -0.84 -10.44 5.39
C ARG A 166 -0.33 -10.66 3.98
N ALA A 167 0.52 -9.75 3.50
CA ALA A 167 1.06 -9.79 2.14
C ALA A 167 1.77 -11.13 1.86
N ARG A 168 2.56 -11.61 2.84
CA ARG A 168 3.16 -12.95 2.85
C ARG A 168 2.18 -14.07 2.53
N GLU A 169 1.10 -14.14 3.29
CA GLU A 169 0.15 -15.23 3.24
C GLU A 169 -0.63 -15.21 1.91
N VAL A 170 -0.88 -14.03 1.35
CA VAL A 170 -1.44 -13.87 0.00
C VAL A 170 -0.47 -14.39 -1.04
N ALA A 171 0.79 -13.97 -0.99
CA ALA A 171 1.83 -14.41 -1.92
C ALA A 171 2.06 -15.93 -1.88
N ASP A 172 2.14 -16.51 -0.67
CA ASP A 172 2.30 -17.95 -0.47
C ASP A 172 1.06 -18.73 -0.95
N TRP A 173 -0.14 -18.18 -0.75
CA TRP A 173 -1.34 -18.77 -1.30
C TRP A 173 -1.33 -18.72 -2.84
N MET A 174 -0.97 -17.60 -3.46
CA MET A 174 -0.85 -17.51 -4.92
C MET A 174 0.18 -18.50 -5.47
N ARG A 175 1.34 -18.63 -4.80
CA ARG A 175 2.40 -19.58 -5.17
C ARG A 175 1.93 -21.04 -5.16
N ARG A 176 1.01 -21.41 -4.26
CA ARG A 176 0.41 -22.76 -4.18
C ARG A 176 -0.64 -23.04 -5.25
N HIS A 177 -1.09 -22.03 -6.00
CA HIS A 177 -2.14 -22.14 -7.02
C HIS A 177 -1.62 -21.70 -8.41
N PRO A 178 -0.58 -22.37 -8.96
CA PRO A 178 0.02 -21.98 -10.24
C PRO A 178 -0.95 -22.11 -11.43
N GLU A 179 -1.99 -22.94 -11.34
CA GLU A 179 -3.06 -23.03 -12.32
C GLU A 179 -3.88 -21.73 -12.44
N ARG A 180 -3.87 -20.90 -11.39
CA ARG A 180 -4.62 -19.64 -11.32
C ARG A 180 -3.75 -18.41 -11.52
N PHE A 181 -2.52 -18.43 -11.01
CA PHE A 181 -1.63 -17.27 -11.02
C PHE A 181 -0.41 -17.43 -11.92
N GLY A 182 -0.20 -18.61 -12.48
CA GLY A 182 1.03 -18.95 -13.19
C GLY A 182 2.18 -19.27 -12.24
N ARG A 183 3.35 -19.55 -12.82
CA ARG A 183 4.57 -19.85 -12.06
C ARG A 183 5.17 -18.55 -11.50
N VAL A 184 5.52 -18.57 -10.21
CA VAL A 184 6.28 -17.48 -9.59
C VAL A 184 7.72 -17.46 -10.10
N GLU A 185 8.21 -16.27 -10.41
CA GLU A 185 9.62 -15.95 -10.56
C GLU A 185 10.13 -15.30 -9.27
N VAL A 186 11.23 -15.81 -8.73
CA VAL A 186 11.83 -15.28 -7.51
C VAL A 186 13.22 -14.75 -7.84
N ARG A 187 13.51 -13.51 -7.46
CA ARG A 187 14.83 -12.89 -7.61
C ARG A 187 15.24 -12.16 -6.35
N SER A 188 16.54 -12.08 -6.09
CA SER A 188 17.14 -11.28 -5.02
C SER A 188 18.12 -10.28 -5.62
N ASN A 189 18.41 -9.20 -4.89
CA ASN A 189 19.39 -8.18 -5.29
C ASN A 189 19.10 -7.59 -6.70
N VAL A 190 17.84 -7.21 -6.93
CA VAL A 190 17.37 -6.70 -8.22
C VAL A 190 16.87 -5.26 -8.08
N THR A 191 16.99 -4.51 -9.17
CA THR A 191 16.29 -3.22 -9.34
C THR A 191 14.99 -3.45 -10.11
N TRP A 192 14.11 -2.45 -10.12
CA TRP A 192 12.89 -2.47 -10.95
C TRP A 192 13.17 -2.68 -12.44
N GLY A 193 14.39 -2.35 -12.91
CA GLY A 193 14.82 -2.56 -14.29
C GLY A 193 14.75 -4.02 -14.75
N ALA A 194 14.90 -4.98 -13.81
CA ALA A 194 14.78 -6.41 -14.09
C ALA A 194 13.36 -6.84 -14.53
N PHE A 195 12.35 -6.01 -14.26
CA PHE A 195 10.93 -6.27 -14.54
C PHE A 195 10.33 -5.25 -15.50
N LYS A 196 11.14 -4.34 -16.06
CA LYS A 196 10.69 -3.35 -17.03
C LYS A 196 10.13 -4.04 -18.28
N GLY A 197 9.04 -3.49 -18.82
CA GLY A 197 8.36 -4.04 -19.99
C GLY A 197 7.50 -5.28 -19.71
N ARG A 198 7.31 -5.64 -18.44
CA ARG A 198 6.51 -6.79 -18.00
C ARG A 198 5.38 -6.32 -17.09
N THR A 199 4.28 -7.06 -17.04
CA THR A 199 3.14 -6.75 -16.17
C THR A 199 2.82 -7.91 -15.27
N GLY A 200 2.36 -7.62 -14.06
CA GLY A 200 1.67 -8.63 -13.27
C GLY A 200 1.65 -8.40 -11.78
N PHE A 201 1.46 -9.48 -11.02
CA PHE A 201 1.49 -9.42 -9.56
C PHE A 201 2.93 -9.41 -9.07
N ILE A 202 3.19 -8.68 -8.00
CA ILE A 202 4.51 -8.57 -7.43
C ILE A 202 4.44 -8.55 -5.90
N CYS A 203 5.39 -9.22 -5.24
CA CYS A 203 5.54 -9.19 -3.80
C CYS A 203 6.99 -8.91 -3.41
N PHE A 204 7.16 -8.00 -2.45
CA PHE A 204 8.42 -7.48 -1.95
C PHE A 204 8.73 -8.02 -0.57
N GLN A 205 9.92 -8.60 -0.52
CA GLN A 205 10.47 -9.49 0.46
C GLN A 205 11.11 -8.83 1.67
N ASN A 206 10.58 -8.88 2.89
CA ASN A 206 11.38 -8.58 4.09
C ASN A 206 12.19 -7.26 4.00
N PHE A 207 11.55 -6.11 3.75
CA PHE A 207 12.27 -4.87 3.39
C PHE A 207 12.01 -3.66 4.30
N TRP A 208 11.14 -3.83 5.29
CA TRP A 208 10.77 -2.77 6.24
C TRP A 208 10.31 -3.34 7.58
N GLY A 209 10.06 -2.46 8.54
CA GLY A 209 9.59 -2.84 9.87
C GLY A 209 10.69 -3.42 10.75
N GLU A 210 10.30 -3.88 11.93
CA GLU A 210 11.23 -4.47 12.90
C GLU A 210 11.89 -5.72 12.31
N ASN A 211 13.23 -5.78 12.40
CA ASN A 211 14.04 -6.88 11.85
C ASN A 211 13.75 -7.21 10.38
N ASN A 212 13.35 -6.20 9.58
CA ASN A 212 13.03 -6.36 8.16
C ASN A 212 11.97 -7.44 7.89
N GLN A 213 11.00 -7.66 8.77
CA GLN A 213 9.96 -8.68 8.57
C GLN A 213 8.74 -8.19 7.78
N GLY A 214 8.76 -6.94 7.33
CA GLY A 214 7.67 -6.31 6.57
C GLY A 214 7.73 -6.66 5.09
N ASP A 215 6.59 -7.12 4.57
CA ASP A 215 6.37 -7.45 3.16
C ASP A 215 5.46 -6.40 2.48
N HIS A 216 5.40 -6.41 1.15
CA HIS A 216 4.40 -5.64 0.36
C HIS A 216 3.93 -6.49 -0.82
N ILE A 217 2.65 -6.43 -1.16
CA ILE A 217 2.10 -7.11 -2.35
C ILE A 217 1.30 -6.11 -3.18
N ASP A 218 1.47 -6.14 -4.49
CA ASP A 218 0.99 -5.09 -5.39
C ASP A 218 0.83 -5.61 -6.84
N LEU A 219 0.34 -4.72 -7.71
CA LEU A 219 0.39 -4.87 -9.16
C LEU A 219 1.51 -4.03 -9.74
N TRP A 220 2.15 -4.55 -10.78
CA TRP A 220 3.26 -3.92 -11.48
C TRP A 220 2.89 -3.61 -12.93
N ASP A 221 2.77 -2.32 -13.26
CA ASP A 221 2.77 -1.84 -14.64
C ASP A 221 4.21 -1.50 -15.05
N GLY A 222 4.96 -2.52 -15.48
CA GLY A 222 6.34 -2.35 -15.94
C GLY A 222 6.50 -1.55 -17.23
N THR A 223 5.40 -1.11 -17.85
CA THR A 223 5.41 -0.28 -19.06
C THR A 223 5.09 1.19 -18.77
N GLY A 224 4.31 1.47 -17.73
CA GLY A 224 3.73 2.78 -17.46
C GLY A 224 2.55 3.14 -18.34
N ILE A 225 2.09 2.24 -19.23
CA ILE A 225 0.96 2.51 -20.14
C ILE A 225 -0.31 2.76 -19.35
N LEU A 226 -0.63 1.90 -18.37
CA LEU A 226 -1.86 1.99 -17.59
C LEU A 226 -1.80 3.15 -16.61
N MET A 227 -0.63 3.41 -16.02
CA MET A 227 -0.48 4.58 -15.16
C MET A 227 -0.65 5.89 -15.93
N ARG A 228 -0.15 5.96 -17.17
CA ARG A 228 -0.30 7.14 -18.02
C ARG A 228 -1.74 7.44 -18.41
N GLU A 229 -2.60 6.43 -18.48
CA GLU A 229 -4.04 6.64 -18.72
C GLU A 229 -4.72 7.39 -17.56
N LYS A 230 -4.18 7.26 -16.33
CA LYS A 230 -4.66 7.97 -15.14
C LYS A 230 -3.95 9.31 -14.95
N ILE A 231 -2.65 9.34 -15.21
CA ILE A 231 -1.78 10.49 -15.02
C ILE A 231 -1.03 10.73 -16.34
N PRO A 232 -1.53 11.60 -17.25
CA PRO A 232 -1.01 11.74 -18.62
C PRO A 232 0.50 12.02 -18.74
N ASN A 233 1.07 12.69 -17.74
CA ASN A 233 2.48 13.05 -17.70
C ASN A 233 3.34 12.03 -16.93
N TRP A 234 2.80 10.86 -16.58
CA TRP A 234 3.57 9.82 -15.90
C TRP A 234 4.67 9.26 -16.80
N GLU A 235 5.86 9.13 -16.24
CA GLU A 235 7.02 8.57 -16.92
C GLU A 235 7.49 7.28 -16.24
N GLY A 236 7.71 6.25 -17.06
CA GLY A 236 8.25 4.98 -16.59
C GLY A 236 7.22 4.06 -15.93
N PRO A 237 7.69 2.93 -15.40
CA PRO A 237 6.83 1.91 -14.80
C PRO A 237 6.26 2.36 -13.45
N ALA A 238 5.24 1.67 -12.96
CA ALA A 238 4.59 1.99 -11.71
C ALA A 238 4.08 0.75 -10.97
N LEU A 239 4.02 0.85 -9.65
CA LEU A 239 3.19 0.01 -8.80
C LEU A 239 1.81 0.66 -8.65
N ALA A 240 0.79 -0.11 -8.26
CA ALA A 240 -0.54 0.47 -8.04
C ALA A 240 -0.60 1.31 -6.75
N ASP A 241 0.16 0.94 -5.70
CA ASP A 241 0.19 1.66 -4.42
C ASP A 241 1.62 1.79 -3.81
N GLY A 242 2.59 1.00 -4.28
CA GLY A 242 3.97 1.00 -3.78
C GLY A 242 4.93 1.96 -4.47
N ALA A 243 6.21 1.88 -4.08
CA ALA A 243 7.29 2.71 -4.62
C ALA A 243 8.41 1.88 -5.26
N LEU A 244 9.14 2.48 -6.21
CA LEU A 244 10.18 1.78 -6.98
C LEU A 244 11.39 1.36 -6.14
N ASP A 245 11.67 2.01 -5.01
CA ASP A 245 12.77 1.64 -4.12
C ASP A 245 12.53 0.31 -3.38
N TYR A 246 11.30 -0.24 -3.43
CA TYR A 246 10.97 -1.50 -2.79
C TYR A 246 11.74 -2.66 -3.42
N PHE A 247 12.10 -2.59 -4.70
CA PHE A 247 12.87 -3.62 -5.39
C PHE A 247 14.26 -3.79 -4.76
N GLU A 248 14.99 -2.68 -4.62
CA GLU A 248 16.37 -2.70 -4.10
C GLU A 248 16.44 -2.95 -2.60
N ARG A 249 15.39 -2.61 -1.86
CA ARG A 249 15.32 -2.81 -0.41
C ARG A 249 14.92 -4.22 -0.01
N SER A 250 14.31 -4.98 -0.92
CA SER A 250 13.81 -6.32 -0.63
C SER A 250 14.90 -7.39 -0.67
N GLU A 251 14.81 -8.33 0.26
CA GLU A 251 15.61 -9.55 0.24
C GLU A 251 15.25 -10.43 -0.97
N GLU A 252 13.95 -10.51 -1.28
CA GLU A 252 13.41 -11.23 -2.43
C GLU A 252 12.30 -10.43 -3.12
N VAL A 253 12.17 -10.58 -4.42
CA VAL A 253 11.05 -10.09 -5.23
C VAL A 253 10.41 -11.29 -5.89
N TRP A 254 9.13 -11.52 -5.58
CA TRP A 254 8.32 -12.58 -6.16
C TRP A 254 7.41 -11.98 -7.22
N PHE A 255 7.48 -12.48 -8.44
CA PHE A 255 6.78 -11.91 -9.59
C PHE A 255 5.99 -12.97 -10.34
N TRP A 256 4.73 -12.67 -10.66
CA TRP A 256 3.88 -13.50 -11.51
C TRP A 256 3.53 -12.71 -12.76
N PRO A 257 4.16 -13.03 -13.92
CA PRO A 257 3.82 -12.37 -15.16
C PRO A 257 2.38 -12.70 -15.57
N ILE A 258 1.62 -11.68 -15.93
CA ILE A 258 0.26 -11.82 -16.47
C ILE A 258 0.03 -10.82 -17.60
N HIS A 259 -0.80 -11.22 -18.55
CA HIS A 259 -1.28 -10.38 -19.65
C HIS A 259 -2.80 -10.38 -19.72
#